data_AF-A0A3E1Y8F5-F1
#
_entry.id   AF-A0A3E1Y8F5-F1
#
_cell.length_a   1.000
_cell.length_b   1.000
_cell.length_c   1.000
_cell.angle_alpha   90.00
_cell.angle_beta   90.00
_cell.angle_gamma   90.00
#
_symmetry.space_group_name_H-M   'P 1'
#
loop_
_entity.id
_entity.type
_entity.pdbx_description
1 polymer ?
#
loop_
_entity_poly.entity_id
_entity_poly.type
_entity_poly.pdbx_seq_one_letter_code
_entity_poly.pdbx_strand_id
1 'polypeptide(L)'
;MQLPPIEIRCPNCELKAFFYSETITLNMKVVPGLEGKAICSHCGFNSHFAFSNKHYYYQILVGKRILYARTLENLIALREYFKEGKKTSGDPDEDFPKAFYQNRDKIIKEIDKIVEEQTC
;
A
#
# COMPACT_ATOMS: atom_id res chain seq x y z
N MET A 1 5.28 -17.02 -10.80
CA MET A 1 5.36 -15.56 -11.03
C MET A 1 5.64 -14.91 -9.70
N GLN A 2 6.70 -14.12 -9.59
CA GLN A 2 7.02 -13.38 -8.37
C GLN A 2 6.25 -12.04 -8.40
N LEU A 3 5.57 -11.70 -7.30
CA LEU A 3 4.92 -10.39 -7.18
C LEU A 3 6.00 -9.29 -7.07
N PRO A 4 5.70 -8.05 -7.50
CA PRO A 4 6.62 -6.93 -7.28
C PRO A 4 6.88 -6.76 -5.77
N PRO A 5 8.06 -6.25 -5.38
CA PRO A 5 8.37 -5.99 -3.99
C PRO A 5 7.40 -4.97 -3.39
N ILE A 6 7.15 -5.10 -2.09
CA ILE A 6 6.34 -4.14 -1.35
C ILE A 6 7.26 -3.01 -0.86
N GLU A 7 6.86 -1.77 -1.09
CA GLU A 7 7.48 -0.59 -0.51
C GLU A 7 7.05 -0.44 0.96
N ILE A 8 8.05 -0.49 1.85
CA ILE A 8 7.86 -0.48 3.29
C ILE A 8 8.66 0.65 3.93
N ARG A 9 8.28 1.02 5.16
CA ARG A 9 9.16 1.78 6.06
C ARG A 9 10.22 0.83 6.59
N CYS A 10 11.48 1.21 6.44
CA CYS A 10 12.60 0.42 6.95
C CYS A 10 12.45 0.24 8.47
N PRO A 11 12.52 -0.99 9.00
CA PRO A 11 12.41 -1.21 10.45
C PRO A 11 13.56 -0.61 11.27
N ASN A 12 14.62 -0.13 10.62
CA ASN A 12 15.78 0.46 11.27
C ASN A 12 15.81 1.99 11.17
N CYS A 13 15.52 2.56 10.00
CA CYS A 13 15.63 4.01 9.77
C CYS A 13 14.33 4.70 9.34
N GLU A 14 13.21 3.97 9.27
CA GLU A 14 11.87 4.45 8.86
C GLU A 14 11.76 5.03 7.44
N LEU A 15 12.89 5.23 6.73
CA LEU A 15 12.93 5.62 5.33
C LEU A 15 12.46 4.48 4.42
N LYS A 16 12.18 4.81 3.16
CA LYS A 16 11.69 3.86 2.17
C LYS A 16 12.64 2.68 1.99
N ALA A 17 12.09 1.49 1.98
CA ALA A 17 12.77 0.22 1.78
C ALA A 17 11.87 -0.75 0.99
N PHE A 18 12.43 -1.89 0.58
CA PHE A 18 11.73 -2.90 -0.20
C PHE A 18 11.64 -4.21 0.57
N PHE A 19 10.47 -4.82 0.54
CA PHE A 19 10.19 -6.13 1.11
C PHE A 19 9.90 -7.14 0.00
N TYR A 20 10.59 -8.28 0.06
CA TYR A 20 10.50 -9.38 -0.87
C TYR A 20 10.02 -10.62 -0.13
N SER A 21 8.91 -11.22 -0.56
CA SER A 21 8.43 -12.49 -0.03
C SER A 21 8.00 -13.42 -1.15
N GLU A 22 7.91 -14.70 -0.81
CA GLU A 22 7.26 -15.68 -1.67
C GLU A 22 5.75 -15.39 -1.76
N THR A 23 5.13 -15.82 -2.84
CA THR A 23 3.67 -15.72 -2.97
C THR A 23 2.99 -16.87 -2.26
N ILE A 24 1.98 -16.58 -1.45
CA ILE A 24 1.11 -17.55 -0.80
C ILE A 24 -0.32 -17.43 -1.33
N THR A 25 -1.09 -18.51 -1.26
CA THR A 25 -2.52 -18.48 -1.59
C THR A 25 -3.33 -18.34 -0.31
N LEU A 26 -4.07 -17.24 -0.18
CA LEU A 26 -4.96 -16.97 0.95
C LEU A 26 -6.38 -16.76 0.39
N ASN A 27 -7.35 -17.56 0.85
CA ASN A 27 -8.76 -17.47 0.39
C ASN A 27 -8.90 -17.40 -1.14
N MET A 28 -8.21 -18.32 -1.85
CA MET A 28 -8.16 -18.38 -3.33
C MET A 28 -7.51 -17.18 -4.03
N LYS A 29 -6.89 -16.25 -3.29
CA LYS A 29 -6.14 -15.10 -3.83
C LYS A 29 -4.64 -15.31 -3.63
N VAL A 30 -3.84 -15.04 -4.67
CA VAL A 30 -2.38 -15.04 -4.59
C VAL A 30 -1.93 -13.71 -3.96
N VAL A 31 -1.25 -13.78 -2.82
CA VAL A 31 -0.78 -12.62 -2.05
C VAL A 31 0.68 -12.81 -1.64
N PRO A 32 1.43 -11.73 -1.34
CA PRO A 32 2.75 -11.86 -0.74
C PRO A 32 2.66 -12.54 0.63
N GLY A 33 3.62 -13.41 0.94
CA GLY A 33 3.82 -13.95 2.28
C GLY A 33 4.16 -12.86 3.28
N LEU A 34 3.84 -13.11 4.55
CA LEU A 34 4.16 -12.19 5.66
C LEU A 34 5.62 -12.29 6.10
N GLU A 35 6.27 -13.42 5.86
CA GLU A 35 7.70 -13.59 6.13
C GLU A 35 8.49 -13.42 4.83
N GLY A 36 9.63 -12.73 4.92
CA GLY A 36 10.42 -12.42 3.73
C GLY A 36 11.69 -11.67 4.08
N LYS A 37 12.24 -10.95 3.11
CA LYS A 37 13.49 -10.21 3.22
C LYS A 37 13.22 -8.72 3.02
N ALA A 38 13.63 -7.90 3.97
CA ALA A 38 13.59 -6.44 3.84
C ALA A 38 14.98 -5.89 3.53
N ILE A 39 15.05 -5.03 2.52
CA ILE A 39 16.27 -4.41 2.02
C ILE A 39 16.09 -2.89 1.97
N CYS A 40 16.97 -2.15 2.64
CA CYS A 40 16.98 -0.68 2.65
C CYS A 40 18.30 -0.17 2.09
N SER A 41 18.22 0.64 1.03
CA SER A 41 19.38 1.30 0.42
C SER A 41 19.95 2.45 1.28
N HIS A 42 19.14 3.05 2.15
CA HIS A 42 19.56 4.20 2.96
C HIS A 42 20.47 3.81 4.14
N CYS A 43 20.10 2.77 4.89
CA CYS A 43 20.87 2.34 6.08
C CYS A 43 21.55 0.99 5.92
N GLY A 44 21.42 0.33 4.76
CA GLY A 44 22.02 -0.98 4.49
C GLY A 44 21.30 -2.16 5.17
N PHE A 45 20.14 -1.95 5.80
CA PHE A 45 19.37 -3.04 6.40
C PHE A 45 19.06 -4.10 5.35
N ASN A 46 19.40 -5.36 5.65
CA ASN A 46 19.31 -6.47 4.70
C ASN A 46 19.13 -7.79 5.47
N SER A 47 17.92 -8.05 5.93
CA SER A 47 17.64 -9.19 6.82
C SER A 47 16.26 -9.79 6.58
N HIS A 48 16.06 -10.99 7.14
CA HIS A 48 14.74 -11.58 7.25
C HIS A 48 13.82 -10.71 8.12
N PHE A 49 12.55 -10.63 7.76
CA PHE A 49 11.62 -9.69 8.34
C PHE A 49 10.17 -10.17 8.27
N ALA A 50 9.46 -10.04 9.38
CA ALA A 50 8.02 -10.29 9.48
C ALA A 50 7.24 -9.01 9.13
N PHE A 51 6.63 -9.01 7.94
CA PHE A 51 5.80 -7.94 7.44
C PHE A 51 4.45 -7.87 8.15
N SER A 52 3.96 -6.65 8.35
CA SER A 52 2.62 -6.37 8.85
C SER A 52 2.18 -4.99 8.37
N ASN A 53 0.89 -4.69 8.48
CA ASN A 53 0.31 -3.47 7.91
C ASN A 53 0.97 -2.16 8.40
N LYS A 54 1.55 -2.14 9.61
CA LYS A 54 2.25 -0.96 10.14
C LYS A 54 3.50 -0.59 9.33
N HIS A 55 4.05 -1.54 8.57
CA HIS A 55 5.27 -1.35 7.80
C HIS A 55 5.03 -0.81 6.40
N TYR A 56 3.78 -0.70 5.92
CA TYR A 56 3.52 -0.10 4.61
C TYR A 56 4.16 1.30 4.51
N TYR A 57 4.86 1.61 3.42
CA TYR A 57 5.37 2.96 3.23
C TYR A 57 4.22 3.94 2.99
N TYR A 58 3.31 3.56 2.08
CA TYR A 58 2.13 4.34 1.72
C TYR A 58 0.93 3.98 2.61
N GLN A 59 0.60 4.89 3.53
CA GLN A 59 -0.52 4.76 4.47
C GLN A 59 -1.28 6.08 4.52
N ILE A 60 -2.61 6.05 4.32
CA ILE A 60 -3.46 7.24 4.40
C ILE A 60 -4.55 6.99 5.43
N LEU A 61 -4.62 7.86 6.46
CA LEU A 61 -5.65 7.77 7.49
C LEU A 61 -6.96 8.39 7.00
N VAL A 62 -8.00 7.55 6.93
CA VAL A 62 -9.34 7.91 6.50
C VAL A 62 -10.35 7.62 7.61
N GLY A 63 -10.66 8.64 8.40
CA GLY A 63 -11.47 8.50 9.60
C GLY A 63 -10.79 7.58 10.61
N LYS A 64 -11.38 6.39 10.85
CA LYS A 64 -10.86 5.37 11.78
C LYS A 64 -10.14 4.21 11.07
N ARG A 65 -9.97 4.28 9.75
CA ARG A 65 -9.39 3.22 8.92
C ARG A 65 -8.18 3.76 8.18
N ILE A 66 -7.26 2.86 7.81
CA ILE A 66 -6.07 3.21 7.04
C ILE A 66 -6.20 2.57 5.67
N LEU A 67 -5.98 3.36 4.63
CA LEU A 67 -5.81 2.91 3.26
C LEU A 67 -4.32 2.65 3.02
N TYR A 68 -3.99 1.47 2.50
CA TYR A 68 -2.62 1.04 2.26
C TYR A 68 -2.39 0.81 0.77
N ALA A 69 -1.18 1.08 0.30
CA ALA A 69 -0.72 0.70 -1.04
C ALA A 69 0.64 0.01 -0.96
N ARG A 70 0.86 -0.99 -1.83
CA ARG A 70 2.12 -1.76 -1.83
C ARG A 70 3.24 -1.04 -2.56
N THR A 71 2.93 -0.28 -3.61
CA THR A 71 3.90 0.48 -4.40
C THR A 71 3.33 1.85 -4.76
N LEU A 72 4.17 2.74 -5.29
CA LEU A 72 3.72 4.04 -5.79
C LEU A 72 2.69 3.87 -6.92
N GLU A 73 2.88 2.91 -7.82
CA GLU A 73 1.94 2.63 -8.91
C GLU A 73 0.58 2.16 -8.37
N ASN A 74 0.57 1.33 -7.32
CA ASN A 74 -0.69 0.96 -6.67
C ASN A 74 -1.37 2.17 -6.01
N LEU A 75 -0.60 3.09 -5.44
CA LEU A 75 -1.16 4.32 -4.87
C LEU A 75 -1.78 5.21 -5.95
N ILE A 76 -1.10 5.37 -7.10
CA ILE A 76 -1.62 6.11 -8.26
C ILE A 76 -2.89 5.44 -8.81
N ALA A 77 -2.92 4.11 -8.92
CA ALA A 77 -4.11 3.38 -9.35
C ALA A 77 -5.30 3.59 -8.40
N LEU A 78 -5.06 3.65 -7.08
CA LEU A 78 -6.10 4.00 -6.10
C LEU A 78 -6.62 5.42 -6.31
N ARG A 79 -5.74 6.39 -6.60
CA ARG A 79 -6.17 7.76 -6.92
C ARG A 79 -7.10 7.79 -8.11
N GLU A 80 -6.72 7.16 -9.21
CA GLU A 80 -7.54 7.13 -10.42
C GLU A 80 -8.88 6.44 -10.16
N TYR A 81 -8.90 5.33 -9.41
CA TYR A 81 -10.12 4.66 -8.98
C TYR A 81 -11.08 5.62 -8.23
N PHE A 82 -10.57 6.40 -7.27
CA PHE A 82 -11.40 7.37 -6.53
C PHE A 82 -11.79 8.59 -7.40
N LYS A 83 -10.97 9.01 -8.36
CA LYS A 83 -11.28 10.11 -9.30
C LYS A 83 -12.38 9.74 -10.28
N GLU A 84 -12.32 8.53 -10.84
CA GLU A 84 -13.34 8.02 -11.77
C GLU A 84 -14.71 7.88 -11.10
N GLY A 85 -14.75 7.86 -9.75
CA GLY A 85 -16.00 7.79 -9.00
C GLY A 85 -16.79 6.53 -9.32
N LYS A 86 -16.13 5.47 -9.80
CA LYS A 86 -16.72 4.17 -10.09
C LYS A 86 -17.33 3.65 -8.79
N LYS A 87 -18.62 3.89 -8.63
CA LYS A 87 -19.49 3.04 -7.83
C LYS A 87 -19.59 1.76 -8.64
N THR A 88 -18.68 0.83 -8.41
CA THR A 88 -18.85 -0.52 -8.90
C THR A 88 -20.25 -0.94 -8.45
N SER A 89 -21.10 -1.32 -9.40
CA SER A 89 -22.47 -1.78 -9.12
C SER A 89 -22.51 -3.11 -8.36
N GLY A 90 -21.36 -3.56 -7.86
CA GLY A 90 -21.19 -4.68 -6.96
C GLY A 90 -21.41 -4.25 -5.51
N ASP A 91 -21.63 -5.24 -4.66
CA ASP A 91 -21.88 -5.06 -3.25
C ASP A 91 -20.85 -4.10 -2.62
N PRO A 92 -21.28 -3.01 -1.93
CA PRO A 92 -20.36 -2.13 -1.20
C PRO A 92 -19.46 -2.84 -0.18
N ASP A 93 -19.82 -4.08 0.17
CA ASP A 93 -19.03 -4.97 1.03
C ASP A 93 -17.92 -5.75 0.29
N GLU A 94 -17.95 -5.83 -1.06
CA GLU A 94 -16.83 -6.28 -1.89
C GLU A 94 -15.86 -5.14 -2.27
N ASP A 95 -16.32 -3.91 -2.07
CA ASP A 95 -15.61 -2.66 -2.35
C ASP A 95 -15.01 -2.01 -1.08
N PHE A 96 -14.35 -0.86 -1.26
CA PHE A 96 -13.82 -0.10 -0.12
C PHE A 96 -14.94 0.26 0.89
N PRO A 97 -14.64 0.34 2.19
CA PRO A 97 -15.64 0.75 3.19
C PRO A 97 -16.26 2.11 2.85
N LYS A 98 -17.55 2.30 3.13
CA LYS A 98 -18.29 3.57 2.89
C LYS A 98 -17.54 4.83 3.33
N ALA A 99 -16.80 4.75 4.44
CA ALA A 99 -15.98 5.84 4.96
C ALA A 99 -14.94 6.35 3.94
N PHE A 100 -14.39 5.49 3.08
CA PHE A 100 -13.42 5.89 2.07
C PHE A 100 -14.09 6.72 0.97
N TYR A 101 -15.26 6.31 0.48
CA TYR A 101 -16.02 7.11 -0.49
C TYR A 101 -16.49 8.45 0.08
N GLN A 102 -16.92 8.49 1.35
CA GLN A 102 -17.27 9.74 2.02
C GLN A 102 -16.09 10.72 2.12
N ASN A 103 -14.86 10.20 2.12
CA ASN A 103 -13.63 10.98 2.21
C ASN A 103 -12.84 10.96 0.90
N ARG A 104 -13.46 10.65 -0.25
CA ARG A 104 -12.76 10.45 -1.53
C ARG A 104 -11.87 11.65 -1.91
N ASP A 105 -12.37 12.88 -1.73
CA ASP A 105 -11.65 14.09 -2.14
C ASP A 105 -10.42 14.31 -1.23
N LYS A 106 -10.53 13.93 0.05
CA LYS A 106 -9.40 13.91 0.97
C LYS A 106 -8.37 12.86 0.54
N ILE A 107 -8.81 11.64 0.23
CA ILE A 107 -7.92 10.56 -0.23
C ILE A 107 -7.15 11.00 -1.47
N ILE A 108 -7.84 11.54 -2.47
CA ILE A 108 -7.22 12.00 -3.72
C ILE A 108 -6.14 13.06 -3.44
N LYS A 109 -6.46 14.07 -2.61
CA LYS A 109 -5.50 15.13 -2.24
C LYS A 109 -4.27 14.60 -1.51
N GLU A 110 -4.46 13.68 -0.56
CA GLU A 110 -3.33 13.06 0.18
C GLU A 110 -2.46 12.22 -0.76
N ILE A 111 -3.06 11.48 -1.70
CA ILE A 111 -2.29 10.75 -2.71
C ILE A 111 -1.53 11.70 -3.63
N ASP A 112 -2.16 12.75 -4.15
CA ASP A 112 -1.51 13.71 -5.04
C ASP A 112 -0.29 14.36 -4.37
N LYS A 113 -0.41 14.74 -3.09
CA LYS A 113 0.71 15.23 -2.29
C LYS A 113 1.87 14.22 -2.21
N ILE A 114 1.57 12.96 -1.89
CA ILE A 114 2.59 11.90 -1.79
C ILE A 114 3.26 11.68 -3.16
N VAL A 115 2.49 11.68 -4.24
CA VAL A 115 3.04 11.48 -5.59
C VAL A 115 4.00 12.60 -5.97
N GLU A 116 3.63 13.86 -5.73
CA GLU A 116 4.49 15.03 -5.97
C GLU A 116 5.82 14.90 -5.20
N GLU A 117 5.77 14.55 -3.91
CA GLU A 117 6.95 14.34 -3.05
C GLU A 117 7.87 13.19 -3.51
N GLN A 118 7.38 12.26 -4.33
CA GLN A 118 8.16 11.13 -4.84
C GLN A 118 8.71 11.36 -6.26
N THR A 119 8.16 12.34 -7.00
CA THR A 119 8.54 12.63 -8.39
C THR A 119 9.40 13.89 -8.55
N CYS A 120 9.49 14.72 -7.52
CA CYS A 120 10.38 15.89 -7.45
C CYS A 120 11.69 15.58 -6.74
#